data_AF-A0A919I2L2-F1
#
_entry.id   AF-A0A919I2L2-F1
#
_cell.length_a   1.000
_cell.length_b   1.000
_cell.length_c   1.000
_cell.angle_alpha   90.00
_cell.angle_beta   90.00
_cell.angle_gamma   90.00
#
_symmetry.space_group_name_H-M   'P 1'
#
loop_
_entity.id
_entity.type
_entity.pdbx_description
1 polymer ?
#
loop_
_entity_poly.entity_id
_entity_poly.type
_entity_poly.pdbx_seq_one_letter_code
_entity_poly.pdbx_strand_id
1 'polypeptide(L)'
;MIAQLSDWLVKLTGYDAVCMQPNSGAQGEYAGLLAIRHYHESRNEGHRDICLIPSSAHGTNPASAQMAGMQVVVVACDKNGNIDLADLREKAEQAGANLSCIMVTYPSTHGVYEETIREVCEIVHQFGGQVYLDGANMNAQVGITSPGFIGADVSHLNLHKTFCIPHGGGGRAWAQSA
;
A
#
# COMPACT_ATOMS: atom_id res chain seq x y z
N MET A 1 -6.95 17.93 19.08
CA MET A 1 -7.78 17.33 18.01
C MET A 1 -6.94 16.52 17.03
N ILE A 2 -5.95 17.11 16.33
CA ILE A 2 -5.12 16.37 15.35
C ILE A 2 -4.31 15.24 16.01
N ALA A 3 -3.58 15.54 17.09
CA ALA A 3 -2.77 14.52 17.80
C ALA A 3 -3.61 13.33 18.29
N GLN A 4 -4.80 13.60 18.82
CA GLN A 4 -5.71 12.56 19.29
C GLN A 4 -6.19 11.64 18.15
N LEU A 5 -6.48 12.22 16.98
CA LEU A 5 -6.84 11.43 15.79
C LEU A 5 -5.65 10.58 15.31
N SER A 6 -4.45 11.16 15.27
CA SER A 6 -3.22 10.42 14.94
C SER A 6 -3.03 9.22 15.86
N ASP A 7 -3.15 9.41 17.17
CA ASP A 7 -3.01 8.33 18.16
C ASP A 7 -4.03 7.20 17.97
N TRP A 8 -5.26 7.54 17.58
CA TRP A 8 -6.30 6.55 17.28
C TRP A 8 -5.99 5.78 16.01
N LEU A 9 -5.57 6.46 14.95
CA LEU A 9 -5.25 5.82 13.68
C LEU A 9 -4.03 4.91 13.78
N VAL A 10 -2.99 5.32 14.52
CA VAL A 10 -1.85 4.47 14.91
C VAL A 10 -2.34 3.17 15.54
N LYS A 11 -3.22 3.25 16.55
CA LYS A 11 -3.75 2.06 17.23
C LYS A 11 -4.60 1.17 16.32
N LEU A 12 -5.38 1.76 15.41
CA LEU A 12 -6.25 1.01 14.49
C LEU A 12 -5.45 0.30 13.39
N THR A 13 -4.34 0.89 12.95
CA THR A 13 -3.56 0.39 11.82
C THR A 13 -2.37 -0.46 12.23
N GLY A 14 -1.86 -0.26 13.45
CA GLY A 14 -0.63 -0.89 13.92
C GLY A 14 0.64 -0.24 13.37
N TYR A 15 0.55 0.94 12.73
CA TYR A 15 1.72 1.73 12.32
C TYR A 15 2.29 2.56 13.47
N ASP A 16 3.56 2.97 13.35
CA ASP A 16 4.23 3.79 14.37
C ASP A 16 3.89 5.28 14.30
N ALA A 17 3.46 5.77 13.12
CA ALA A 17 3.19 7.19 12.88
C ALA A 17 2.06 7.38 11.87
N VAL A 18 1.55 8.62 11.77
CA VAL A 18 0.57 9.02 10.74
C VAL A 18 0.89 10.43 10.26
N CYS A 19 0.87 10.63 8.94
CA CYS A 19 0.99 11.93 8.31
C CYS A 19 -0.37 12.41 7.77
N MET A 20 -0.80 13.58 8.26
CA MET A 20 -2.10 14.18 7.92
C MET A 20 -2.05 15.08 6.67
N GLN A 21 -0.89 15.19 6.00
CA GLN A 21 -0.66 16.14 4.91
C GLN A 21 -1.34 15.76 3.59
N PRO A 22 -1.38 14.48 3.17
CA PRO A 22 -2.07 14.14 1.93
C PRO A 22 -3.55 14.49 2.00
N ASN A 23 -4.11 14.94 0.89
CA ASN A 23 -5.51 15.35 0.83
C ASN A 23 -6.36 14.50 -0.12
N SER A 24 -5.85 13.38 -0.62
CA SER A 24 -6.64 12.41 -1.40
C SER A 24 -5.95 11.05 -1.41
N GLY A 25 -6.68 9.97 -1.72
CA GLY A 25 -6.12 8.62 -1.69
C GLY A 25 -4.89 8.49 -2.59
N ALA A 26 -4.98 9.02 -3.81
CA ALA A 26 -3.86 9.07 -4.75
C ALA A 26 -2.67 9.92 -4.23
N GLN A 27 -2.92 11.02 -3.50
CA GLN A 27 -1.82 11.72 -2.83
C GLN A 27 -1.22 10.93 -1.68
N GLY A 28 -2.02 10.14 -0.96
CA GLY A 28 -1.53 9.23 0.07
C GLY A 28 -0.65 8.13 -0.51
N GLU A 29 -1.05 7.55 -1.64
CA GLU A 29 -0.23 6.62 -2.43
C GLU A 29 1.09 7.25 -2.84
N TYR A 30 1.04 8.41 -3.51
CA TYR A 30 2.24 9.11 -3.93
C TYR A 30 3.17 9.45 -2.75
N ALA A 31 2.62 9.95 -1.63
CA ALA A 31 3.40 10.25 -0.43
C ALA A 31 4.04 9.00 0.20
N GLY A 32 3.30 7.88 0.27
CA GLY A 32 3.82 6.62 0.78
C GLY A 32 4.95 6.05 -0.10
N LEU A 33 4.81 6.13 -1.42
CA LEU A 33 5.86 5.71 -2.37
C LEU A 33 7.11 6.61 -2.28
N LEU A 34 6.95 7.91 -2.08
CA LEU A 34 8.08 8.81 -1.79
C LEU A 34 8.76 8.48 -0.47
N ALA A 35 8.01 8.11 0.57
CA ALA A 35 8.56 7.68 1.85
C ALA A 35 9.40 6.40 1.69
N ILE A 36 8.89 5.39 0.95
CA ILE A 36 9.64 4.17 0.61
C ILE A 36 10.93 4.50 -0.14
N ARG A 37 10.85 5.37 -1.16
CA ARG A 37 12.01 5.79 -1.93
C ARG A 37 13.07 6.46 -1.05
N HIS A 38 12.69 7.41 -0.21
CA HIS A 38 13.62 8.07 0.69
C HIS A 38 14.18 7.12 1.76
N TYR A 39 13.41 6.12 2.18
CA TYR A 39 13.91 5.06 3.04
C TYR A 39 15.02 4.26 2.34
N HIS A 40 14.83 3.85 1.09
CA HIS A 40 15.89 3.20 0.30
C HIS A 40 17.11 4.10 0.10
N GLU A 41 16.92 5.35 -0.27
CA GLU A 41 18.00 6.34 -0.43
C GLU A 41 18.81 6.52 0.88
N SER A 42 18.14 6.55 2.04
CA SER A 42 18.80 6.69 3.34
C SER A 42 19.73 5.51 3.69
N ARG A 43 19.49 4.35 3.09
CA ARG A 43 20.30 3.13 3.24
C ARG A 43 21.34 2.96 2.13
N ASN A 44 21.51 3.96 1.27
CA ASN A 44 22.31 3.89 0.04
C ASN A 44 21.79 2.88 -1.00
N GLU A 45 20.50 2.56 -0.95
CA GLU A 45 19.82 1.66 -1.88
C GLU A 45 18.89 2.40 -2.85
N GLY A 46 19.18 3.67 -3.15
CA GLY A 46 18.36 4.51 -4.04
C GLY A 46 18.25 4.03 -5.50
N HIS A 47 18.94 2.94 -5.86
CA HIS A 47 18.78 2.25 -7.15
C HIS A 47 17.51 1.37 -7.21
N ARG A 48 16.85 1.13 -6.07
CA ARG A 48 15.60 0.37 -5.98
C ARG A 48 14.41 1.18 -6.52
N ASP A 49 14.07 0.97 -7.79
CA ASP A 49 13.01 1.71 -8.49
C ASP A 49 11.87 0.83 -9.04
N ILE A 50 11.93 -0.50 -8.90
CA ILE A 50 10.88 -1.41 -9.39
C ILE A 50 9.72 -1.50 -8.39
N CYS A 51 8.51 -1.19 -8.87
CA CYS A 51 7.26 -1.34 -8.12
C CYS A 51 6.42 -2.47 -8.73
N LEU A 52 6.20 -3.53 -7.96
CA LEU A 52 5.30 -4.63 -8.32
C LEU A 52 3.85 -4.22 -8.06
N ILE A 53 2.96 -4.45 -9.02
CA ILE A 53 1.54 -4.11 -8.91
C ILE A 53 0.68 -5.27 -9.44
N PRO A 54 -0.17 -5.91 -8.61
CA PRO A 54 -1.11 -6.92 -9.08
C PRO A 54 -2.04 -6.38 -10.17
N SER A 55 -2.38 -7.20 -11.16
CA SER A 55 -3.30 -6.81 -12.24
C SER A 55 -4.71 -6.44 -11.76
N SER A 56 -5.08 -6.84 -10.54
CA SER A 56 -6.35 -6.52 -9.87
C SER A 56 -6.34 -5.17 -9.11
N ALA A 57 -5.20 -4.47 -9.05
CA ALA A 57 -5.05 -3.23 -8.30
C ALA A 57 -5.90 -2.07 -8.87
N HIS A 58 -6.23 -1.11 -8.01
CA HIS A 58 -6.91 0.11 -8.43
C HIS A 58 -6.02 0.92 -9.40
N GLY A 59 -6.64 1.58 -10.40
CA GLY A 59 -5.90 2.30 -11.46
C GLY A 59 -5.05 3.48 -10.98
N THR A 60 -5.26 3.98 -9.75
CA THR A 60 -4.39 5.00 -9.15
C THR A 60 -3.01 4.45 -8.79
N ASN A 61 -2.90 3.18 -8.42
CA ASN A 61 -1.63 2.57 -8.00
C ASN A 61 -0.54 2.70 -9.08
N PRO A 62 -0.73 2.23 -10.34
CA PRO A 62 0.29 2.38 -11.38
C PRO A 62 0.55 3.85 -11.74
N ALA A 63 -0.46 4.72 -11.67
CA ALA A 63 -0.29 6.15 -11.93
C ALA A 63 0.58 6.83 -10.86
N SER A 64 0.31 6.54 -9.58
CA SER A 64 1.07 7.02 -8.42
C SER A 64 2.52 6.54 -8.45
N ALA A 65 2.74 5.28 -8.83
CA ALA A 65 4.09 4.71 -8.98
C ALA A 65 4.89 5.38 -10.11
N GLN A 66 4.26 5.60 -11.27
CA GLN A 66 4.90 6.34 -12.37
C GLN A 66 5.22 7.78 -11.97
N MET A 67 4.30 8.46 -11.26
CA MET A 67 4.55 9.81 -10.74
C MET A 67 5.73 9.84 -9.75
N ALA A 68 5.91 8.79 -8.93
CA ALA A 68 7.03 8.66 -8.01
C ALA A 68 8.37 8.32 -8.70
N GLY A 69 8.35 8.12 -10.03
CA GLY A 69 9.52 7.76 -10.83
C GLY A 69 9.89 6.28 -10.75
N MET A 70 8.95 5.40 -10.38
CA MET A 70 9.17 3.96 -10.29
C MET A 70 8.84 3.25 -11.60
N GLN A 71 9.52 2.14 -11.85
CA GLN A 71 9.22 1.22 -12.95
C GLN A 71 8.12 0.24 -12.53
N VAL A 72 6.98 0.31 -13.18
CA VAL A 72 5.83 -0.56 -12.87
C VAL A 72 5.99 -1.92 -13.55
N VAL A 73 5.99 -2.98 -12.76
CA VAL A 73 5.95 -4.36 -13.23
C VAL A 73 4.66 -5.00 -12.73
N VAL A 74 3.82 -5.45 -13.66
CA VAL A 74 2.52 -6.05 -13.34
C VAL A 74 2.72 -7.47 -12.82
N VAL A 75 2.09 -7.84 -11.72
CA VAL A 75 2.02 -9.21 -11.18
C VAL A 75 0.67 -9.84 -11.57
N ALA A 76 0.69 -11.11 -11.97
CA ALA A 76 -0.50 -11.84 -12.36
C ALA A 76 -1.42 -12.10 -11.16
N CYS A 77 -2.69 -12.35 -11.46
CA CYS A 77 -3.67 -12.80 -10.49
C CYS A 77 -4.31 -14.10 -11.00
N ASP A 78 -4.71 -14.96 -10.07
CA ASP A 78 -5.42 -16.19 -10.39
C ASP A 78 -6.86 -15.89 -10.86
N LYS A 79 -7.60 -16.94 -11.23
CA LYS A 79 -8.99 -16.82 -11.70
C LYS A 79 -9.97 -16.29 -10.64
N ASN A 80 -9.59 -16.35 -9.37
CA ASN A 80 -10.37 -15.86 -8.24
C ASN A 80 -9.98 -14.41 -7.88
N GLY A 81 -9.00 -13.83 -8.57
CA GLY A 81 -8.52 -12.47 -8.36
C GLY A 81 -7.50 -12.34 -7.24
N ASN A 82 -6.94 -13.45 -6.73
CA ASN A 82 -5.86 -13.44 -5.75
C ASN A 82 -4.51 -13.22 -6.44
N ILE A 83 -3.52 -12.71 -5.71
CA ILE A 83 -2.16 -12.55 -6.23
C ILE A 83 -1.55 -13.92 -6.54
N ASP A 84 -1.02 -14.08 -7.76
CA ASP A 84 -0.28 -15.29 -8.13
C ASP A 84 1.10 -15.28 -7.46
N LEU A 85 1.27 -16.10 -6.42
CA LEU A 85 2.52 -16.19 -5.66
C LEU A 85 3.71 -16.70 -6.48
N ALA A 86 3.48 -17.53 -7.51
CA ALA A 86 4.57 -18.04 -8.33
C ALA A 86 5.12 -16.93 -9.22
N ASP A 87 4.22 -16.20 -9.88
CA ASP A 87 4.58 -15.04 -10.71
C ASP A 87 5.15 -13.88 -9.87
N LEU A 88 4.64 -13.66 -8.65
CA LEU A 88 5.21 -12.71 -7.70
C LEU A 88 6.67 -13.05 -7.37
N ARG A 89 6.96 -14.32 -7.04
CA ARG A 89 8.32 -14.76 -6.73
C ARG A 89 9.25 -14.59 -7.91
N GLU A 90 8.80 -14.99 -9.09
CA GLU A 90 9.59 -14.84 -10.33
C GLU A 90 9.93 -13.36 -10.59
N LYS A 91 8.96 -12.45 -10.46
CA LYS A 91 9.17 -11.01 -10.67
C LYS A 91 10.02 -10.38 -9.58
N ALA A 92 9.87 -10.80 -8.33
CA ALA A 92 10.73 -10.35 -7.24
C ALA A 92 12.18 -10.80 -7.44
N GLU A 93 12.40 -12.04 -7.90
CA GLU A 93 13.73 -12.56 -8.24
C GLU A 93 14.35 -11.83 -9.43
N GLN A 94 13.57 -11.59 -10.50
CA GLN A 94 14.02 -10.82 -11.67
C GLN A 94 14.35 -9.37 -11.32
N ALA A 95 13.58 -8.74 -10.43
CA ALA A 95 13.85 -7.40 -9.93
C ALA A 95 15.12 -7.37 -9.05
N GLY A 96 15.31 -8.41 -8.22
CA GLY A 96 16.48 -8.59 -7.38
C GLY A 96 16.79 -7.36 -6.52
N ALA A 97 18.02 -6.85 -6.64
CA ALA A 97 18.47 -5.67 -5.89
C ALA A 97 17.76 -4.36 -6.31
N ASN A 98 17.01 -4.34 -7.42
CA ASN A 98 16.26 -3.16 -7.86
C ASN A 98 14.82 -3.14 -7.32
N LEU A 99 14.37 -4.18 -6.60
CA LEU A 99 13.02 -4.21 -6.03
C LEU A 99 12.85 -3.10 -4.98
N SER A 100 11.92 -2.19 -5.24
CA SER A 100 11.57 -1.07 -4.36
C SER A 100 10.40 -1.44 -3.45
N CYS A 101 9.28 -1.84 -4.05
CA CYS A 101 8.08 -2.18 -3.30
C CYS A 101 7.07 -3.01 -4.08
N ILE A 102 6.06 -3.49 -3.37
CA ILE A 102 4.77 -3.92 -3.94
C ILE A 102 3.66 -2.98 -3.48
N MET A 103 2.68 -2.72 -4.34
CA MET A 103 1.40 -2.11 -3.94
C MET A 103 0.30 -3.17 -3.93
N VAL A 104 -0.29 -3.44 -2.76
CA VAL A 104 -1.38 -4.41 -2.59
C VAL A 104 -2.62 -3.73 -2.03
N THR A 105 -3.80 -4.30 -2.29
CA THR A 105 -5.07 -3.84 -1.69
C THR A 105 -5.62 -4.98 -0.84
N TYR A 106 -5.94 -4.71 0.43
CA TYR A 106 -6.47 -5.73 1.33
C TYR A 106 -7.70 -5.23 2.13
N PRO A 107 -8.80 -6.00 2.20
CA PRO A 107 -9.14 -7.14 1.33
C PRO A 107 -9.10 -6.74 -0.15
N SER A 108 -8.98 -7.73 -1.04
CA SER A 108 -8.78 -7.48 -2.47
C SER A 108 -9.90 -6.61 -3.07
N THR A 109 -9.70 -6.09 -4.28
CA THR A 109 -10.73 -5.31 -4.99
C THR A 109 -12.02 -6.10 -5.28
N HIS A 110 -11.95 -7.43 -5.16
CA HIS A 110 -13.11 -8.35 -5.24
C HIS A 110 -13.80 -8.57 -3.88
N GLY A 111 -13.31 -7.98 -2.79
CA GLY A 111 -13.86 -8.13 -1.43
C GLY A 111 -13.49 -9.45 -0.74
N VAL A 112 -12.43 -10.13 -1.21
CA VAL A 112 -11.97 -11.42 -0.69
C VAL A 112 -10.78 -11.21 0.25
N TYR A 113 -10.79 -11.89 1.40
CA TYR A 113 -9.63 -11.98 2.28
C TYR A 113 -8.67 -13.02 1.72
N GLU A 114 -7.57 -12.56 1.13
CA GLU A 114 -6.51 -13.46 0.66
C GLU A 114 -5.81 -14.11 1.86
N GLU A 115 -5.73 -15.45 1.86
CA GLU A 115 -5.04 -16.22 2.90
C GLU A 115 -3.50 -16.04 2.82
N THR A 116 -3.00 -15.64 1.65
CA THR A 116 -1.58 -15.56 1.31
C THR A 116 -0.98 -14.16 1.49
N ILE A 117 -1.74 -13.17 1.96
CA ILE A 117 -1.28 -11.78 2.02
C ILE A 117 0.00 -11.60 2.85
N ARG A 118 0.18 -12.40 3.90
CA ARG A 118 1.41 -12.38 4.71
C ARG A 118 2.61 -12.95 3.96
N GLU A 119 2.39 -14.02 3.19
CA GLU A 119 3.41 -14.63 2.35
C GLU A 119 3.85 -13.65 1.23
N VAL A 120 2.93 -12.85 0.69
CA VAL A 120 3.26 -11.75 -0.23
C VAL A 120 4.20 -10.75 0.42
N CYS A 121 3.91 -10.32 1.65
CA CYS A 121 4.76 -9.39 2.40
C CYS A 121 6.15 -9.99 2.65
N GLU A 122 6.19 -11.24 3.11
CA GLU A 122 7.43 -11.96 3.38
C GLU A 122 8.31 -12.10 2.13
N ILE A 123 7.74 -12.46 0.98
CA ILE A 123 8.48 -12.54 -0.29
C ILE A 123 9.10 -11.18 -0.61
N VAL A 124 8.34 -10.09 -0.56
CA VAL A 124 8.85 -8.76 -0.92
C VAL A 124 9.95 -8.30 0.04
N HIS A 125 9.77 -8.55 1.34
CA HIS A 125 10.79 -8.23 2.35
C HIS A 125 12.07 -9.06 2.17
N GLN A 126 11.98 -10.32 1.75
CA GLN A 126 13.15 -11.17 1.46
C GLN A 126 14.05 -10.59 0.36
N PHE A 127 13.48 -9.88 -0.61
CA PHE A 127 14.22 -9.19 -1.67
C PHE A 127 14.56 -7.73 -1.34
N GLY A 128 14.29 -7.29 -0.09
CA GLY A 128 14.61 -5.96 0.42
C GLY A 128 13.63 -4.86 -0.01
N GLY A 129 12.49 -5.23 -0.61
CA GLY A 129 11.43 -4.29 -0.95
C GLY A 129 10.59 -3.89 0.27
N GLN A 130 9.68 -2.94 0.06
CA GLN A 130 8.67 -2.52 1.05
C GLN A 130 7.25 -2.85 0.56
N VAL A 131 6.30 -2.91 1.48
CA VAL A 131 4.90 -3.25 1.20
C VAL A 131 4.04 -2.01 1.43
N TYR A 132 3.56 -1.44 0.32
CA TYR A 132 2.52 -0.43 0.35
C TYR A 132 1.15 -1.11 0.31
N LEU A 133 0.33 -0.88 1.34
CA LEU A 133 -1.04 -1.40 1.40
C LEU A 133 -2.04 -0.27 1.16
N ASP A 134 -2.81 -0.38 0.08
CA ASP A 134 -3.96 0.47 -0.19
C ASP A 134 -5.07 0.19 0.82
N GLY A 135 -5.25 1.14 1.75
CA GLY A 135 -6.23 1.07 2.83
C GLY A 135 -7.62 1.58 2.46
N ALA A 136 -7.97 1.71 1.18
CA ALA A 136 -9.32 2.07 0.76
C ALA A 136 -10.40 1.12 1.32
N ASN A 137 -10.04 -0.14 1.59
CA ASN A 137 -10.92 -1.19 2.11
C ASN A 137 -10.79 -1.42 3.63
N MET A 138 -10.19 -0.49 4.38
CA MET A 138 -9.95 -0.62 5.83
C MET A 138 -11.21 -0.84 6.68
N ASN A 139 -12.41 -0.51 6.17
CA ASN A 139 -13.66 -0.77 6.88
C ASN A 139 -13.89 -2.27 7.17
N ALA A 140 -13.30 -3.14 6.36
CA ALA A 140 -13.33 -4.59 6.57
C ALA A 140 -12.28 -5.06 7.60
N GLN A 141 -11.25 -4.26 7.87
CA GLN A 141 -10.16 -4.64 8.77
C GLN A 141 -10.36 -4.14 10.21
N VAL A 142 -10.91 -2.94 10.38
CA VAL A 142 -11.02 -2.27 11.69
C VAL A 142 -11.69 -3.18 12.74
N GLY A 143 -10.94 -3.52 13.79
CA GLY A 143 -11.41 -4.35 14.91
C GLY A 143 -11.26 -5.86 14.70
N ILE A 144 -10.76 -6.31 13.55
CA ILE A 144 -10.54 -7.73 13.21
C ILE A 144 -9.06 -8.02 12.93
N THR A 145 -8.42 -7.17 12.13
CA THR A 145 -6.99 -7.24 11.76
C THR A 145 -6.42 -5.84 11.61
N SER A 146 -5.13 -5.71 11.33
CA SER A 146 -4.49 -4.43 11.04
C SER A 146 -3.40 -4.55 9.95
N PRO A 147 -3.17 -3.52 9.14
CA PRO A 147 -2.07 -3.49 8.17
C PRO A 147 -0.70 -3.85 8.79
N GLY A 148 -0.38 -3.30 9.96
CA GLY A 148 0.87 -3.61 10.66
C GLY A 148 0.97 -5.07 11.10
N PHE A 149 -0.15 -5.72 11.46
CA PHE A 149 -0.16 -7.16 11.76
C PHE A 149 0.03 -8.03 10.51
N ILE A 150 -0.46 -7.57 9.36
CA ILE A 150 -0.33 -8.25 8.06
C ILE A 150 1.12 -8.19 7.55
N GLY A 151 1.87 -7.16 7.92
CA GLY A 151 3.25 -6.92 7.47
C GLY A 151 3.37 -5.79 6.43
N ALA A 152 2.38 -4.90 6.35
CA ALA A 152 2.49 -3.69 5.55
C ALA A 152 3.42 -2.67 6.23
N ASP A 153 4.18 -1.93 5.44
CA ASP A 153 5.13 -0.92 5.92
C ASP A 153 4.53 0.50 5.89
N VAL A 154 3.59 0.75 4.97
CA VAL A 154 2.91 2.03 4.80
C VAL A 154 1.55 1.86 4.13
N SER A 155 0.58 2.69 4.50
CA SER A 155 -0.74 2.74 3.85
C SER A 155 -1.22 4.18 3.64
N HIS A 156 -2.20 4.32 2.77
CA HIS A 156 -3.14 5.44 2.90
C HIS A 156 -4.47 4.97 3.48
N LEU A 157 -5.16 5.89 4.15
CA LEU A 157 -6.48 5.72 4.71
C LEU A 157 -7.44 6.73 4.07
N ASN A 158 -8.52 6.24 3.48
CA ASN A 158 -9.56 7.09 2.91
C ASN A 158 -10.58 7.47 3.99
N LEU A 159 -10.33 8.59 4.70
CA LEU A 159 -11.24 9.09 5.74
C LEU A 159 -12.67 9.38 5.22
N HIS A 160 -12.78 9.79 3.95
CA HIS A 160 -14.04 10.05 3.26
C HIS A 160 -14.79 8.79 2.82
N LYS A 161 -14.21 7.60 2.99
CA LYS A 161 -14.88 6.32 2.81
C LYS A 161 -15.13 5.68 4.17
N THR A 162 -14.06 5.31 4.86
CA THR A 162 -14.11 4.50 6.08
C THR A 162 -14.53 5.29 7.32
N PHE A 163 -14.22 6.59 7.38
CA PHE A 163 -14.37 7.40 8.60
C PHE A 163 -15.34 8.57 8.41
N CYS A 164 -16.37 8.35 7.59
CA CYS A 164 -17.60 9.16 7.51
C CYS A 164 -17.45 10.63 7.05
N ILE A 165 -16.31 11.07 6.51
CA ILE A 165 -16.25 12.37 5.81
C ILE A 165 -17.15 12.28 4.55
N PRO A 166 -18.09 13.22 4.30
CA PRO A 166 -19.08 13.10 3.24
C PRO A 166 -18.49 13.11 1.83
N HIS A 167 -19.10 12.34 0.91
CA HIS A 167 -18.59 12.11 -0.46
C HIS A 167 -18.77 13.33 -1.42
N GLY A 168 -19.66 14.27 -1.09
CA GLY A 168 -19.73 15.60 -1.72
C GLY A 168 -19.93 15.70 -3.24
N GLY A 169 -20.39 14.65 -3.94
CA GLY A 169 -20.66 14.67 -5.39
C GLY A 169 -19.41 14.67 -6.29
N GLY A 170 -18.33 14.04 -5.82
CA GLY A 170 -16.97 14.17 -6.37
C GLY A 170 -16.10 15.13 -5.55
N GLY A 171 -16.50 15.38 -4.29
CA GLY A 171 -16.04 16.46 -3.43
C GLY A 171 -14.63 16.30 -2.86
N ARG A 172 -14.20 17.36 -2.16
CA ARG A 172 -12.88 17.50 -1.49
C ARG A 172 -12.60 16.27 -0.62
N ALA A 173 -11.81 15.33 -1.14
CA ALA A 173 -11.32 14.20 -0.37
C ALA A 173 -10.36 14.72 0.71
N TRP A 174 -10.28 14.01 1.83
CA TRP A 174 -9.09 14.00 2.68
C TRP A 174 -8.74 12.52 2.79
N ALA A 175 -7.49 12.17 2.52
CA ALA A 175 -6.98 10.83 2.77
C ALA A 175 -5.61 10.96 3.42
N GLN A 176 -5.38 10.24 4.51
CA GLN A 176 -4.18 10.38 5.32
C GLN A 176 -3.24 9.22 5.00
N SER A 177 -1.94 9.46 4.95
CA SER A 177 -0.95 8.38 4.86
C SER A 177 -0.56 7.97 6.27
N ALA A 178 -0.79 6.71 6.63
CA ALA A 178 -0.39 6.10 7.89
C ALA A 178 0.84 5.22 7.64
#